data_AF-A0AA95ZBY3-F1
#
_entry.id   AF-A0AA95ZBY3-F1
#
_cell.length_a   1.000
_cell.length_b   1.000
_cell.length_c   1.000
_cell.angle_alpha   90.00
_cell.angle_beta   90.00
_cell.angle_gamma   90.00
#
_symmetry.space_group_name_H-M   'P 1'
#
loop_
_entity.id
_entity.type
_entity.pdbx_description
1 polymer ?
#
loop_
_entity_poly.entity_id
_entity_poly.type
_entity_poly.pdbx_seq_one_letter_code
_entity_poly.pdbx_strand_id
1 'polypeptide(L)'
;MATMTISLPDPMKDWIEAQIKEGEYASTSDYVRDLVRRDRERRAHPELSLDDLRRIVDESRASGISKNSVSDIVARAKKQAKADGFLSE
;
A
#
# COMPACT_ATOMS: atom_id res chain seq x y z
N MET A 1 13.83 -24.07 10.58
CA MET A 1 12.56 -23.68 9.93
C MET A 1 11.42 -24.23 10.77
N ALA A 2 10.37 -23.46 11.01
CA ALA A 2 9.15 -23.98 11.63
C ALA A 2 8.26 -24.61 10.55
N THR A 3 7.69 -25.78 10.83
CA THR A 3 6.78 -26.48 9.91
C THR A 3 5.34 -26.19 10.32
N MET A 4 4.50 -25.79 9.36
CA MET A 4 3.08 -25.56 9.57
C MET A 4 2.29 -26.35 8.53
N THR A 5 1.39 -27.22 8.98
CA THR A 5 0.50 -28.00 8.11
C THR A 5 -0.80 -27.23 7.92
N ILE A 6 -1.23 -27.04 6.67
CA ILE A 6 -2.45 -26.30 6.33
C ILE A 6 -3.30 -27.20 5.44
N SER A 7 -4.59 -27.28 5.72
CA SER A 7 -5.57 -27.93 4.83
C SER A 7 -6.25 -26.87 3.98
N LEU A 8 -6.30 -27.09 2.68
CA LEU A 8 -6.90 -26.18 1.70
C LEU A 8 -7.90 -26.96 0.84
N PRO A 9 -9.04 -26.36 0.44
CA PRO A 9 -9.93 -26.93 -0.57
C PRO A 9 -9.20 -27.18 -1.90
N ASP A 10 -9.66 -28.19 -2.64
CA ASP A 10 -9.06 -28.58 -3.93
C ASP A 10 -8.90 -27.41 -4.93
N PRO A 11 -9.88 -26.49 -5.10
CA PRO A 11 -9.72 -25.37 -6.02
C PRO A 11 -8.55 -24.43 -5.66
N MET A 12 -8.26 -24.25 -4.37
CA MET A 12 -7.12 -23.43 -3.94
C MET A 12 -5.80 -24.15 -4.20
N LYS A 13 -5.77 -25.47 -3.97
CA LYS A 13 -4.59 -26.28 -4.27
C LYS A 13 -4.25 -26.20 -5.77
N ASP A 14 -5.24 -26.41 -6.63
CA ASP A 14 -5.06 -26.38 -8.09
C ASP A 14 -4.56 -25.02 -8.57
N TRP A 15 -5.09 -23.93 -8.00
CA TRP A 15 -4.65 -22.58 -8.30
C TRP A 15 -3.17 -22.36 -7.89
N ILE A 16 -2.76 -22.82 -6.70
CA ILE A 16 -1.36 -22.70 -6.25
C ILE A 16 -0.42 -23.53 -7.15
N GLU A 17 -0.83 -24.74 -7.53
CA GLU A 17 -0.06 -25.58 -8.44
C GLU A 17 0.12 -24.94 -9.83
N ALA A 18 -0.89 -24.21 -10.32
CA ALA A 18 -0.78 -23.45 -11.57
C ALA A 18 0.29 -22.35 -11.47
N GLN A 19 0.33 -21.60 -10.37
CA GLN A 19 1.33 -20.55 -10.14
C GLN A 19 2.78 -21.12 -10.06
N ILE A 20 2.94 -22.33 -9.52
CA ILE A 20 4.23 -23.03 -9.50
C ILE A 20 4.62 -23.47 -10.92
N LYS A 21 3.67 -23.98 -11.72
CA LYS A 21 3.91 -24.40 -13.10
C LYS A 21 4.28 -23.25 -14.02
N GLU A 22 3.75 -22.05 -13.77
CA GLU A 22 4.11 -20.82 -14.48
C GLU A 22 5.55 -20.37 -14.20
N GLY A 23 6.22 -20.98 -13.21
CA GLY A 23 7.63 -20.71 -12.87
C GLY A 23 7.83 -19.55 -11.89
N GLU A 24 6.75 -18.91 -11.46
CA GLU A 24 6.77 -17.80 -10.51
C GLU A 24 7.19 -18.24 -9.10
N TYR A 25 7.01 -19.52 -8.76
CA TYR A 25 7.31 -20.08 -7.43
C TYR A 25 7.92 -21.47 -7.53
N ALA A 26 8.93 -21.77 -6.69
CA ALA A 26 9.61 -23.07 -6.70
C ALA A 26 8.85 -24.16 -5.92
N SER A 27 7.93 -23.79 -5.03
CA SER A 27 7.12 -24.74 -4.26
C SER A 27 5.91 -24.05 -3.61
N THR A 28 4.96 -24.83 -3.10
CA THR A 28 3.82 -24.33 -2.31
C THR A 28 4.29 -23.56 -1.07
N SER A 29 5.32 -24.04 -0.38
CA SER A 29 5.89 -23.36 0.79
C SER A 29 6.49 -22.01 0.45
N ASP A 30 7.01 -21.87 -0.78
CA ASP A 30 7.56 -20.61 -1.27
C ASP A 30 6.44 -19.60 -1.58
N TYR A 31 5.41 -20.06 -2.29
CA TYR A 31 4.21 -19.28 -2.54
C TYR A 31 3.57 -18.75 -1.25
N VAL A 32 3.38 -19.62 -0.26
CA VAL A 32 2.78 -19.24 1.04
C VAL A 32 3.68 -18.25 1.80
N ARG A 33 5.00 -18.42 1.75
CA ARG A 33 5.93 -17.48 2.40
C ARG A 33 5.84 -16.08 1.77
N ASP A 34 5.78 -16.01 0.45
CA ASP A 34 5.61 -14.76 -0.26
C ASP A 34 4.25 -14.10 0.05
N LEU A 35 3.17 -14.89 0.11
CA LEU A 35 1.86 -14.40 0.55
C LEU A 35 1.90 -13.77 1.95
N VAL A 36 2.54 -14.43 2.91
CA VAL A 36 2.68 -13.91 4.28
C VAL A 36 3.51 -12.62 4.29
N ARG A 37 4.59 -12.55 3.49
CA ARG A 37 5.40 -11.34 3.35
C ARG A 37 4.55 -10.18 2.79
N ARG A 38 3.84 -10.40 1.68
CA ARG A 38 2.94 -9.41 1.07
C ARG A 38 1.84 -8.99 2.03
N ASP A 39 1.29 -9.91 2.83
CA ASP A 39 0.27 -9.58 3.83
C ASP A 39 0.83 -8.69 4.94
N ARG A 40 2.04 -8.98 5.43
CA ARG A 40 2.73 -8.14 6.40
C ARG A 40 3.03 -6.76 5.85
N GLU A 41 3.50 -6.67 4.60
CA GLU A 41 3.77 -5.40 3.91
C GLU A 41 2.49 -4.58 3.76
N ARG A 42 1.39 -5.17 3.26
CA ARG A 42 0.08 -4.51 3.15
C ARG A 42 -0.46 -4.02 4.49
N ARG A 43 -0.25 -4.77 5.58
CA ARG A 43 -0.70 -4.36 6.92
C ARG A 43 0.21 -3.30 7.56
N ALA A 44 1.51 -3.35 7.30
CA ALA A 44 2.48 -2.39 7.84
C ALA A 44 2.42 -1.04 7.10
N HIS A 45 2.15 -1.10 5.80
CA HIS A 45 1.96 0.04 4.93
C HIS A 45 0.61 -0.14 4.21
N PRO A 46 -0.52 0.20 4.88
CA PRO A 46 -1.81 0.18 4.21
C PRO A 46 -1.74 1.15 3.04
N GLU A 47 -1.57 0.62 1.84
CA GLU A 47 -1.81 1.36 0.62
C GLU A 47 -3.24 1.89 0.71
N LEU A 48 -3.44 3.14 0.28
CA LEU A 48 -4.79 3.70 0.20
C LEU A 48 -5.60 2.79 -0.71
N SER A 49 -6.69 2.23 -0.19
CA SER A 49 -7.59 1.43 -1.01
C SER A 49 -8.20 2.30 -2.10
N LEU A 50 -8.73 1.68 -3.16
CA LEU A 50 -9.44 2.43 -4.19
C LEU A 50 -10.59 3.27 -3.61
N ASP A 51 -11.24 2.78 -2.55
CA ASP A 51 -12.31 3.50 -1.87
C ASP A 51 -11.79 4.65 -1.01
N ASP A 52 -10.61 4.51 -0.39
CA ASP A 52 -9.94 5.62 0.29
C ASP A 52 -9.57 6.73 -0.70
N LEU A 53 -9.01 6.36 -1.85
CA LEU A 53 -8.65 7.30 -2.91
C LEU A 53 -9.89 8.04 -3.43
N ARG A 54 -10.99 7.32 -3.68
CA ARG A 54 -12.27 7.93 -4.10
C ARG A 54 -12.77 8.93 -3.06
N ARG A 55 -12.78 8.54 -1.78
CA ARG A 55 -13.18 9.42 -0.69
C ARG A 55 -12.34 10.69 -0.63
N ILE A 56 -11.01 10.58 -0.73
CA ILE A 56 -10.11 11.74 -0.74
C ILE A 56 -10.41 12.68 -1.92
N VAL A 57 -10.67 12.12 -3.09
CA VAL A 57 -11.03 12.91 -4.29
C VAL A 57 -12.37 13.61 -4.11
N ASP A 58 -13.37 12.92 -3.55
CA ASP A 58 -14.70 13.48 -3.31
C ASP A 58 -14.65 14.62 -2.27
N GLU A 59 -13.94 14.41 -1.16
CA GLU A 59 -13.68 15.44 -0.15
C GLU A 59 -12.96 16.65 -0.76
N SER A 60 -11.95 16.40 -1.61
CA SER A 60 -11.21 17.47 -2.29
C SER A 60 -12.10 18.26 -3.25
N ARG A 61 -12.97 17.59 -4.00
CA ARG A 61 -13.94 18.25 -4.90
C ARG A 61 -14.96 19.06 -4.13
N ALA A 62 -15.47 18.52 -3.02
CA ALA A 62 -16.42 19.21 -2.14
C ALA A 62 -15.80 20.45 -1.46
N SER A 63 -14.49 20.43 -1.19
CA SER A 63 -13.77 21.57 -0.62
C SER A 63 -13.67 22.80 -1.53
N GLY A 64 -14.00 22.65 -2.81
CA GLY A 64 -14.00 23.73 -3.81
C GLY A 64 -12.62 24.07 -4.35
N ILE A 65 -12.56 25.05 -5.26
CA ILE A 65 -11.33 25.45 -5.94
C ILE A 65 -10.58 26.47 -5.06
N SER A 66 -9.33 26.15 -4.72
CA SER A 66 -8.44 27.05 -4.00
C SER A 66 -8.14 28.32 -4.81
N LYS A 67 -8.19 29.48 -4.15
CA LYS A 67 -7.77 30.77 -4.72
C LYS A 67 -6.28 31.05 -4.54
N ASN A 68 -5.57 30.21 -3.79
CA ASN A 68 -4.15 30.42 -3.50
C ASN A 68 -3.32 30.15 -4.75
N SER A 69 -2.39 31.07 -5.04
CA SER A 69 -1.39 30.85 -6.08
C SER A 69 -0.38 29.79 -5.64
N VAL A 70 0.37 29.24 -6.61
CA VAL A 70 1.47 28.31 -6.30
C VAL A 70 2.50 28.95 -5.36
N SER A 71 2.81 30.24 -5.57
CA SER A 71 3.71 31.00 -4.69
C SER A 71 3.18 31.08 -3.25
N ASP A 72 1.88 31.30 -3.04
CA ASP A 72 1.29 31.37 -1.70
C ASP A 72 1.37 30.02 -0.99
N ILE A 73 1.12 28.93 -1.72
CA ILE A 73 1.20 27.56 -1.20
C ILE A 73 2.63 27.24 -0.76
N VAL A 74 3.62 27.56 -1.59
CA VAL A 74 5.04 27.33 -1.29
C VAL A 74 5.51 28.20 -0.12
N ALA A 75 5.14 29.47 -0.08
CA ALA A 75 5.47 30.36 1.03
C ALA A 75 4.91 29.85 2.36
N ARG A 76 3.65 29.40 2.37
CA ARG A 76 3.01 28.78 3.53
C ARG A 76 3.72 27.50 3.95
N ALA A 77 4.07 26.62 3.00
CA ALA A 77 4.76 25.37 3.27
C ALA A 77 6.16 25.62 3.88
N LYS A 78 6.93 26.58 3.35
CA LYS A 78 8.24 26.96 3.91
C LYS A 78 8.13 27.52 5.32
N LYS A 79 7.12 28.37 5.58
CA LYS A 79 6.87 28.91 6.92
C LYS A 79 6.55 27.79 7.92
N GLN A 80 5.73 26.83 7.52
CA GLN A 80 5.42 25.66 8.35
C GLN A 80 6.64 24.78 8.60
N ALA A 81 7.40 24.46 7.55
CA ALA A 81 8.63 23.67 7.67
C ALA A 81 9.70 24.33 8.55
N LYS A 82 9.80 25.67 8.56
CA LYS A 82 10.65 26.43 9.51
C LYS A 82 10.13 26.28 10.95
N ALA A 83 8.81 26.38 11.17
CA ALA A 83 8.22 26.18 12.49
C ALA A 83 8.43 24.76 13.02
N ASP A 84 8.40 23.77 12.14
CA ASP A 84 8.60 22.36 12.47
C ASP A 84 10.11 21.97 12.55
N GLY A 85 11.03 22.92 12.31
CA GLY A 85 12.47 22.74 12.47
C GLY A 85 13.19 22.05 11.30
N PHE A 86 12.52 21.86 10.16
CA PHE A 86 13.10 21.21 8.97
C PHE A 86 13.94 22.16 8.10
N LEU A 87 13.84 23.48 8.31
CA LEU A 87 14.61 24.50 7.59
C LEU A 87 15.28 25.46 8.59
N SER A 88 16.60 25.58 8.51
CA SER A 88 17.36 26.69 9.09
C SER A 88 17.28 27.94 8.21
N GLU A 89 17.58 29.11 8.79
CA GLU A 89 17.49 30.43 8.12
C GLU A 89 18.20 30.54 6.77
#